data_AF-A0A924WWJ8-F1
#
_entry.id   AF-A0A924WWJ8-F1
#
_cell.length_a   1.000
_cell.length_b   1.000
_cell.length_c   1.000
_cell.angle_alpha   90.00
_cell.angle_beta   90.00
_cell.angle_gamma   90.00
#
_symmetry.space_group_name_H-M   'P 1'
#
loop_
_entity.id
_entity.type
_entity.pdbx_description
1 polymer ?
#
loop_
_entity_poly.entity_id
_entity_poly.type
_entity_poly.pdbx_seq_one_letter_code
_entity_poly.pdbx_strand_id
1 'polypeptide(L)'
;MRTISISRRILAAAVAAVPVVAASSALAAPISKADNLDALNLTTSWVGGVVPGATDVAVWDSTITSGPLSNILGANLNFGGLRVVSPAGPVTIDVG
;
A
#
# COMPACT_ATOMS: atom_id res chain seq x y z
N MET A 1 71.74 -22.21 17.47
CA MET A 1 71.02 -21.42 18.51
C MET A 1 71.57 -20.00 18.43
N ARG A 2 70.84 -18.93 18.11
CA ARG A 2 69.48 -18.52 18.52
C ARG A 2 68.88 -17.60 17.44
N THR A 3 67.59 -17.79 17.16
CA THR A 3 66.74 -16.95 16.31
C THR A 3 66.22 -15.75 17.11
N ILE A 4 66.15 -14.52 16.55
CA ILE A 4 65.43 -13.39 17.16
C ILE A 4 64.66 -12.59 16.09
N SER A 5 63.35 -12.45 16.35
CA SER A 5 62.26 -11.87 15.54
C SER A 5 62.26 -10.32 15.48
N ILE A 6 61.40 -9.63 14.71
CA ILE A 6 60.04 -9.20 15.14
C ILE A 6 59.28 -8.59 13.95
N SER A 7 58.02 -9.01 13.78
CA SER A 7 57.06 -8.51 12.79
C SER A 7 56.29 -7.29 13.32
N ARG A 8 56.11 -6.25 12.50
CA ARG A 8 55.23 -5.11 12.80
C ARG A 8 53.89 -5.30 12.10
N ARG A 9 52.85 -5.72 12.83
CA ARG A 9 51.46 -5.67 12.34
C ARG A 9 50.82 -4.38 12.86
N ILE A 10 50.55 -3.45 11.94
CA ILE A 10 49.81 -2.22 12.21
C ILE A 10 48.32 -2.56 12.09
N LEU A 11 47.56 -2.45 13.18
CA LEU A 11 46.10 -2.51 13.15
C LEU A 11 45.57 -1.08 13.01
N ALA A 12 44.92 -0.79 11.88
CA ALA A 12 44.09 0.39 11.72
C ALA A 12 42.63 0.03 12.07
N ALA A 13 42.08 0.69 13.09
CA ALA A 13 40.67 0.54 13.45
C ALA A 13 39.82 1.46 12.56
N ALA A 14 38.99 0.88 11.70
CA ALA A 14 38.03 1.62 10.88
C ALA A 14 36.75 1.90 11.67
N VAL A 15 36.40 3.18 11.85
CA VAL A 15 35.11 3.59 12.40
C VAL A 15 34.08 3.47 11.28
N ALA A 16 33.17 2.49 11.38
CA ALA A 16 32.08 2.31 10.43
C ALA A 16 30.97 3.32 10.72
N ALA A 17 30.74 4.26 9.80
CA ALA A 17 29.57 5.14 9.83
C ALA A 17 28.32 4.35 9.44
N VAL A 18 27.31 4.32 10.33
CA VAL A 18 26.02 3.69 10.03
C VAL A 18 25.15 4.70 9.27
N PRO A 19 24.69 4.39 8.05
CA PRO A 19 23.74 5.25 7.35
C PRO A 19 22.36 5.14 8.04
N VAL A 20 21.84 6.27 8.53
CA VAL A 20 20.43 6.38 8.92
C VAL A 20 19.61 6.43 7.64
N VAL A 21 18.90 5.35 7.34
CA VAL A 21 17.89 5.37 6.27
C VAL A 21 16.66 6.08 6.84
N ALA A 22 16.37 7.27 6.34
CA ALA A 22 15.11 7.95 6.62
C ALA A 22 13.97 7.14 5.97
N ALA A 23 13.10 6.54 6.78
CA ALA A 23 11.91 5.88 6.29
C ALA A 23 10.90 6.95 5.82
N SER A 24 10.75 7.11 4.51
CA SER A 24 9.67 7.93 3.94
C SER A 24 8.33 7.25 4.20
N SER A 25 7.45 7.90 4.95
CA SER A 25 6.06 7.45 5.09
C SER A 25 5.35 7.68 3.75
N ALA A 26 5.03 6.62 3.00
CA ALA A 26 4.15 6.74 1.85
C ALA A 26 2.74 7.09 2.36
N LEU A 27 2.22 8.26 1.95
CA LEU A 27 0.85 8.62 2.26
C LEU A 27 -0.09 7.67 1.51
N ALA A 28 -1.16 7.23 2.19
CA ALA A 28 -2.12 6.33 1.56
C ALA A 28 -2.80 7.01 0.38
N ALA A 29 -2.63 6.46 -0.83
CA ALA A 29 -3.21 7.03 -2.03
C ALA A 29 -4.72 6.74 -2.07
N PRO A 30 -5.59 7.75 -2.17
CA PRO A 30 -7.02 7.52 -2.35
C PRO A 30 -7.29 7.07 -3.79
N ILE A 31 -8.01 5.96 -3.94
CA ILE A 31 -8.45 5.43 -5.23
C ILE A 31 -9.97 5.32 -5.19
N SER A 32 -10.64 6.11 -6.04
CA SER A 32 -12.09 6.14 -6.10
C SER A 32 -12.66 4.92 -6.80
N LYS A 33 -13.72 4.36 -6.22
CA LYS A 33 -14.59 3.36 -6.83
C LYS A 33 -15.25 3.99 -8.06
N ALA A 34 -15.22 3.27 -9.19
CA ALA A 34 -15.95 3.66 -10.38
C ALA A 34 -17.46 3.38 -10.21
N ASP A 35 -18.32 4.17 -10.85
CA ASP A 35 -19.77 4.03 -10.80
C ASP A 35 -20.25 2.81 -11.63
N ASN A 36 -20.02 1.62 -11.08
CA ASN A 36 -20.38 0.31 -11.65
C ASN A 36 -20.51 -0.75 -10.54
N LEU A 37 -21.06 -1.91 -10.91
CA LEU A 37 -21.29 -3.06 -10.03
C LEU A 37 -20.18 -4.14 -10.15
N ASP A 38 -19.04 -3.79 -10.72
CA ASP A 38 -17.94 -4.74 -10.92
C ASP A 38 -17.34 -5.18 -9.58
N ALA A 39 -16.95 -6.45 -9.50
CA ALA A 39 -16.27 -7.01 -8.33
C ALA A 39 -15.02 -6.19 -7.97
N LEU A 40 -14.78 -6.00 -6.67
CA LEU A 40 -13.75 -5.09 -6.15
C LEU A 40 -12.32 -5.53 -6.50
N ASN A 41 -12.12 -6.81 -6.85
CA ASN A 41 -10.84 -7.35 -7.32
C ASN A 41 -10.52 -7.06 -8.79
N LEU A 42 -11.45 -6.48 -9.56
CA LEU A 42 -11.26 -6.14 -10.96
C LEU A 42 -10.76 -4.70 -11.09
N THR A 43 -9.83 -4.48 -12.02
CA THR A 43 -9.31 -3.13 -12.33
C THR A 43 -10.41 -2.18 -12.83
N THR A 44 -11.44 -2.71 -13.48
CA THR A 44 -12.61 -1.94 -13.96
C THR A 44 -13.47 -1.39 -12.82
N SER A 45 -13.35 -1.92 -11.61
CA SER A 45 -14.08 -1.44 -10.44
C SER A 45 -13.57 -0.08 -9.94
N TRP A 46 -12.39 0.37 -10.40
CA TRP A 46 -11.68 1.52 -9.87
C TRP A 46 -11.37 2.56 -10.94
N VAL A 47 -11.50 3.83 -10.57
CA VAL A 47 -11.08 4.94 -11.41
C VAL A 47 -9.57 4.85 -11.64
N GLY A 48 -9.14 4.96 -12.89
CA GLY A 48 -7.73 4.82 -13.28
C GLY A 48 -7.26 3.38 -13.51
N GLY A 49 -8.12 2.37 -13.33
CA GLY A 49 -7.81 0.99 -13.70
C GLY A 49 -6.84 0.28 -12.76
N VAL A 50 -6.77 0.69 -11.49
CA VAL A 50 -5.85 0.14 -10.48
C VAL A 50 -6.65 -0.32 -9.27
N VAL A 51 -6.46 -1.58 -8.87
CA VAL A 51 -7.04 -2.12 -7.63
C VAL A 51 -6.26 -1.60 -6.42
N PRO A 52 -6.91 -1.01 -5.39
CA PRO A 52 -6.23 -0.53 -4.20
C PRO A 52 -5.46 -1.65 -3.49
N GLY A 53 -4.24 -1.34 -3.05
CA GLY A 53 -3.41 -2.24 -2.27
C GLY A 53 -3.39 -1.91 -0.78
N ALA A 54 -2.48 -2.58 -0.07
CA ALA A 54 -2.34 -2.51 1.39
C ALA A 54 -1.97 -1.12 1.92
N THR A 55 -1.51 -0.24 1.04
CA THR A 55 -1.12 1.14 1.34
C THR A 55 -2.14 2.15 0.82
N ASP A 56 -3.20 1.73 0.15
CA ASP A 56 -4.15 2.63 -0.53
C ASP A 56 -5.49 2.69 0.20
N VAL A 57 -6.21 3.79 0.02
CA VAL A 57 -7.57 3.95 0.56
C VAL A 57 -8.56 3.79 -0.57
N ALA A 58 -9.42 2.77 -0.49
CA ALA A 58 -10.57 2.63 -1.37
C ALA A 58 -11.64 3.68 -1.00
N VAL A 59 -12.07 4.48 -1.97
CA VAL A 59 -12.98 5.61 -1.74
C VAL A 59 -14.30 5.42 -2.48
N TRP A 60 -15.41 5.41 -1.74
CA TRP A 60 -16.75 5.59 -2.30
C TRP A 60 -17.17 7.03 -2.04
N ASP A 61 -17.30 7.83 -3.09
CA ASP A 61 -17.63 9.25 -2.97
C ASP A 61 -18.85 9.64 -3.82
N SER A 62 -19.14 10.93 -3.89
CA SER A 62 -20.27 11.49 -4.66
C SER A 62 -20.16 11.33 -6.18
N THR A 63 -19.06 10.78 -6.70
CA THR A 63 -18.97 10.42 -8.13
C THR A 63 -19.82 9.19 -8.47
N ILE A 64 -20.22 8.41 -7.46
CA ILE A 64 -21.21 7.35 -7.58
C ILE A 64 -22.60 7.98 -7.57
N THR A 65 -23.26 7.95 -8.73
CA THR A 65 -24.56 8.59 -8.96
C THR A 65 -25.69 7.60 -9.19
N SER A 66 -25.38 6.34 -9.52
CA SER A 66 -26.36 5.30 -9.86
C SER A 66 -27.26 4.86 -8.70
N GLY A 67 -26.93 5.20 -7.44
CA GLY A 67 -27.74 4.90 -6.26
C GLY A 67 -27.04 3.91 -5.30
N PRO A 68 -27.78 3.01 -4.63
CA PRO A 68 -27.18 1.95 -3.81
C PRO A 68 -26.17 1.12 -4.60
N LEU A 69 -24.97 0.91 -4.06
CA LEU A 69 -23.97 0.01 -4.64
C LEU A 69 -23.81 -1.24 -3.79
N SER A 70 -24.15 -2.39 -4.38
CA SER A 70 -23.86 -3.70 -3.82
C SER A 70 -22.57 -4.23 -4.46
N ASN A 71 -21.46 -4.12 -3.74
CA ASN A 71 -20.15 -4.53 -4.23
C ASN A 71 -19.84 -5.95 -3.74
N ILE A 72 -19.32 -6.82 -4.60
CA ILE A 72 -18.78 -8.12 -4.20
C ILE A 72 -17.25 -8.07 -4.14
N LEU A 73 -16.63 -8.75 -3.18
CA LEU A 73 -15.17 -8.81 -3.05
C LEU A 73 -14.51 -9.48 -4.28
N GLY A 74 -15.06 -10.60 -4.74
CA GLY A 74 -14.57 -11.39 -5.87
C GLY A 74 -13.27 -12.17 -5.63
N ALA A 75 -12.42 -11.72 -4.70
CA ALA A 75 -11.25 -12.44 -4.19
C ALA A 75 -10.80 -11.85 -2.84
N ASN A 76 -9.74 -12.40 -2.25
CA ASN A 76 -9.09 -11.78 -1.09
C ASN A 76 -8.48 -10.42 -1.49
N LEU A 77 -8.85 -9.38 -0.74
CA LEU A 77 -8.39 -8.02 -0.94
C LEU A 77 -7.70 -7.50 0.32
N ASN A 78 -6.72 -6.64 0.14
CA ASN A 78 -6.00 -6.00 1.23
C ASN A 78 -5.90 -4.51 0.95
N PHE A 79 -6.86 -3.74 1.45
CA PHE A 79 -6.87 -2.28 1.33
C PHE A 79 -6.24 -1.67 2.58
N GLY A 80 -5.43 -0.63 2.40
CA GLY A 80 -4.88 0.15 3.52
C GLY A 80 -5.95 0.93 4.28
N GLY A 81 -7.09 1.23 3.64
CA GLY A 81 -8.26 1.78 4.29
C GLY A 81 -9.50 1.81 3.41
N LEU A 82 -10.64 2.09 4.04
CA LEU A 82 -11.91 2.35 3.39
C LEU A 82 -12.37 3.76 3.76
N ARG A 83 -12.93 4.49 2.80
CA ARG A 83 -13.52 5.81 3.05
C ARG A 83 -14.81 5.98 2.26
N VAL A 84 -15.90 6.32 2.95
CA VAL A 84 -17.21 6.58 2.34
C VAL A 84 -17.59 8.03 2.56
N VAL A 85 -17.79 8.79 1.48
CA VAL A 85 -18.01 10.25 1.50
C VAL A 85 -19.19 10.60 0.61
N SER A 86 -20.39 10.59 1.18
CA SER A 86 -21.63 11.05 0.52
C SER A 86 -21.92 10.44 -0.86
N PRO A 87 -21.86 9.10 -1.05
CA PRO A 87 -22.37 8.48 -2.28
C PRO A 87 -23.90 8.67 -2.39
N ALA A 88 -24.44 8.57 -3.61
CA ALA A 88 -25.88 8.75 -3.88
C ALA A 88 -26.80 7.72 -3.20
N GLY A 89 -26.24 6.62 -2.68
CA GLY A 89 -26.97 5.60 -1.93
C GLY A 89 -26.05 4.80 -1.01
N PRO A 90 -26.60 3.84 -0.25
CA PRO A 90 -25.82 3.00 0.65
C PRO A 90 -24.76 2.19 -0.11
N VAL A 91 -23.62 1.98 0.55
CA VAL A 91 -22.52 1.13 0.08
C VAL A 91 -22.57 -0.17 0.87
N THR A 92 -22.83 -1.27 0.17
CA THR A 92 -22.77 -2.63 0.72
C THR A 92 -21.56 -3.33 0.14
N ILE A 93 -20.85 -4.10 0.98
CA ILE A 93 -19.74 -4.98 0.56
C ILE A 93 -20.07 -6.39 1.03
N ASP A 94 -20.24 -7.29 0.07
CA ASP A 94 -20.55 -8.71 0.29
C ASP A 94 -19.40 -9.60 -0.19
N VAL A 95 -19.36 -10.82 0.32
CA VAL A 95 -18.35 -11.82 -0.08
C VAL A 95 -18.62 -12.40 -1.47
N GLY A 96 -19.83 -12.24 -2.00
CA GLY A 96 -20.35 -12.97 -3.17
C GLY A 96 -21.08 -14.23 -2.78
#